data_AF-A0A496UW43-F1
#
_entry.id   AF-A0A496UW43-F1
#
_cell.length_a   1.000
_cell.length_b   1.000
_cell.length_c   1.000
_cell.angle_alpha   90.00
_cell.angle_beta   90.00
_cell.angle_gamma   90.00
#
_symmetry.space_group_name_H-M   'P 1'
#
loop_
_entity.id
_entity.type
_entity.pdbx_description
1 polymer ?
#
loop_
_entity_poly.entity_id
_entity_poly.type
_entity_poly.pdbx_seq_one_letter_code
_entity_poly.pdbx_strand_id
1 'polypeptide(L)'
;MVFDPTTYENYLERIRFEAVRGLLESAPDSTDIPAHLYSGDDSLGAYRFIAVMADSAGAQQWRQEQELQSRPFLARWAQFQQETALRSELTRQRTFDADWISCLESVSAMQERVAAGGDWTAAWLDLRENVVSLLDDYARLLGGDRERAAKLQRAASMVQELDAPRELSITSVTVRLQGDVLPGGECVVELHRPDGSVLRGDTLNLGPAAPGDAGRVGTVALDWNLSLAANEALAVVVRDAVTGDPVIEADYPALRDRVGPGALLRPRGEDTGTVAFKLAPTWWSSLSIQELE
;
A
#
# COMPACT_ATOMS: atom_id res chain seq x y z
N MET A 1 -11.59 -59.46 -1.44
CA MET A 1 -10.60 -58.40 -1.72
C MET A 1 -9.39 -59.07 -2.34
N VAL A 2 -9.00 -58.70 -3.56
CA VAL A 2 -7.80 -59.24 -4.23
C VAL A 2 -6.62 -58.35 -3.83
N PHE A 3 -5.50 -58.97 -3.42
CA PHE A 3 -4.26 -58.24 -3.12
C PHE A 3 -3.72 -57.62 -4.41
N ASP A 4 -3.46 -56.31 -4.39
CA ASP A 4 -2.76 -55.61 -5.47
C ASP A 4 -1.32 -55.29 -5.03
N PRO A 5 -0.32 -56.01 -5.56
CA PRO A 5 1.09 -55.80 -5.25
C PRO A 5 1.54 -54.35 -5.46
N THR A 6 1.00 -53.66 -6.46
CA THR A 6 1.39 -52.28 -6.80
C THR A 6 0.92 -51.30 -5.73
N THR A 7 -0.31 -51.47 -5.26
CA THR A 7 -0.88 -50.67 -4.17
C THR A 7 -0.14 -50.92 -2.86
N TYR A 8 0.24 -52.16 -2.57
CA TYR A 8 1.01 -52.51 -1.39
C TYR A 8 2.44 -51.93 -1.42
N GLU A 9 3.12 -51.97 -2.56
CA GLU A 9 4.45 -51.38 -2.73
C GLU A 9 4.42 -49.85 -2.55
N ASN A 10 3.41 -49.17 -3.10
CA ASN A 10 3.20 -47.73 -2.87
C ASN A 10 3.00 -47.39 -1.38
N TYR A 11 2.28 -48.23 -0.65
CA TYR A 11 2.06 -48.05 0.78
C TYR A 11 3.36 -48.21 1.58
N LEU A 12 4.18 -49.21 1.24
CA LEU A 12 5.50 -49.41 1.87
C LEU A 12 6.45 -48.24 1.55
N GLU A 13 6.49 -47.76 0.31
CA GLU A 13 7.32 -46.62 -0.07
C GLU A 13 6.90 -45.34 0.66
N ARG A 14 5.59 -45.10 0.82
CA ARG A 14 5.09 -44.00 1.63
C ARG A 14 5.54 -44.11 3.09
N ILE A 15 5.45 -45.29 3.70
CA ILE A 15 5.91 -45.50 5.09
C ILE A 15 7.41 -45.25 5.21
N ARG A 16 8.22 -45.76 4.28
CA ARG A 16 9.69 -45.54 4.27
C ARG A 16 10.02 -44.07 4.19
N PHE A 17 9.37 -43.35 3.28
CA PHE A 17 9.56 -41.92 3.12
C PHE A 17 9.21 -41.13 4.39
N GLU A 18 8.04 -41.41 4.99
CA GLU A 18 7.59 -40.75 6.23
C GLU A 18 8.52 -41.04 7.41
N ALA A 19 9.05 -42.27 7.51
CA ALA A 19 10.02 -42.63 8.53
C ALA A 19 11.34 -41.85 8.37
N VAL A 20 11.82 -41.68 7.13
CA VAL A 20 13.00 -40.84 6.87
C VAL A 20 12.72 -39.38 7.18
N ARG A 21 11.58 -38.84 6.75
CA ARG A 21 11.20 -37.45 7.04
C ARG A 21 11.19 -37.17 8.54
N GLY A 22 10.52 -38.02 9.33
CA GLY A 22 10.49 -37.86 10.79
C GLY A 22 11.87 -38.00 11.46
N LEU A 23 12.76 -38.83 10.89
CA LEU A 23 14.14 -38.94 11.36
C LEU A 23 14.93 -37.64 11.10
N LEU A 24 14.77 -37.03 9.93
CA LEU A 24 15.44 -35.77 9.59
C LEU A 24 14.86 -34.56 10.34
N GLU A 25 13.57 -34.54 10.60
CA GLU A 25 12.92 -33.51 11.43
C GLU A 25 13.41 -33.57 12.89
N SER A 26 13.68 -34.77 13.42
CA SER A 26 14.17 -34.97 14.79
C SER A 26 15.69 -34.83 14.93
N ALA A 27 16.44 -34.95 13.83
CA ALA A 27 17.90 -34.78 13.79
C ALA A 27 18.33 -34.12 12.47
N PRO A 28 18.25 -32.78 12.34
CA PRO A 28 18.47 -32.05 11.09
C PRO A 28 19.86 -32.21 10.49
N ASP A 29 20.87 -32.44 11.34
CA ASP A 29 22.26 -32.64 10.94
C ASP A 29 22.59 -34.10 10.58
N SER A 30 21.61 -35.02 10.71
CA SER A 30 21.81 -36.43 10.38
C SER A 30 21.87 -36.62 8.87
N THR A 31 22.97 -37.21 8.40
CA THR A 31 23.16 -37.62 7.01
C THR A 31 23.01 -39.14 6.81
N ASP A 32 22.72 -39.87 7.88
CA ASP A 32 22.65 -41.33 7.88
C ASP A 32 21.19 -41.81 7.77
N ILE A 33 20.76 -42.20 6.56
CA ILE A 33 19.48 -42.91 6.38
C ILE A 33 19.74 -44.40 6.60
N PRO A 34 18.99 -45.06 7.51
CA PRO A 34 19.12 -46.50 7.69
C PRO A 34 18.92 -47.27 6.38
N ALA A 35 19.86 -48.15 6.05
CA ALA A 35 19.87 -48.91 4.79
C ALA A 35 18.60 -49.76 4.55
N HIS A 36 17.86 -50.10 5.60
CA HIS A 36 16.60 -50.83 5.51
C HIS A 36 15.41 -49.96 5.04
N LEU A 37 15.56 -48.63 5.07
CA LEU A 37 14.60 -47.67 4.52
C LEU A 37 14.98 -47.33 3.07
N TYR A 38 16.21 -46.88 2.85
CA TYR A 38 16.79 -46.66 1.51
C TYR A 38 18.27 -47.03 1.50
N SER A 39 18.74 -47.66 0.41
CA SER A 39 20.11 -48.14 0.27
C SER A 39 20.84 -47.45 -0.89
N GLY A 40 22.12 -47.13 -0.71
CA GLY A 40 22.97 -46.61 -1.79
C GLY A 40 22.42 -45.30 -2.37
N ASP A 41 22.35 -45.21 -3.71
CA ASP A 41 21.91 -43.99 -4.41
C ASP A 41 20.47 -43.57 -4.07
N ASP A 42 19.63 -44.50 -3.59
CA ASP A 42 18.24 -44.21 -3.21
C ASP A 42 18.15 -43.37 -1.92
N SER A 43 19.12 -43.46 -1.01
CA SER A 43 19.12 -42.63 0.19
C SER A 43 19.40 -41.17 -0.16
N LEU A 44 20.33 -40.93 -1.09
CA LEU A 44 20.60 -39.59 -1.62
C LEU A 44 19.37 -39.02 -2.36
N GLY A 45 18.67 -39.86 -3.13
CA GLY A 45 17.41 -39.51 -3.76
C GLY A 45 16.32 -39.10 -2.76
N ALA A 46 16.15 -39.84 -1.66
CA ALA A 46 15.19 -39.52 -0.61
C ALA A 46 15.55 -38.22 0.13
N TYR A 47 16.83 -38.02 0.46
CA TYR A 47 17.33 -36.77 1.06
C TYR A 47 17.03 -35.55 0.19
N ARG A 48 17.38 -35.63 -1.10
CA ARG A 48 17.16 -34.54 -2.06
C ARG A 48 15.67 -34.22 -2.19
N PHE A 49 14.82 -35.25 -2.28
CA PHE A 49 13.37 -35.07 -2.36
C PHE A 49 12.81 -34.33 -1.14
N ILE A 50 13.27 -34.66 0.08
CA ILE A 50 12.85 -33.98 1.32
C ILE A 50 13.33 -32.53 1.33
N ALA A 51 14.57 -32.27 0.90
CA ALA A 51 15.10 -30.91 0.78
C ALA A 51 14.27 -30.07 -0.21
N VAL A 52 13.91 -30.62 -1.37
CA VAL A 52 13.05 -29.97 -2.36
C VAL A 52 11.65 -29.69 -1.80
N MET A 53 11.09 -30.58 -0.97
CA MET A 53 9.83 -30.29 -0.26
C MET A 53 9.94 -29.14 0.75
N ALA A 54 11.09 -28.99 1.42
CA ALA A 54 11.29 -27.94 2.41
C ALA A 54 11.45 -26.54 1.77
N ASP A 55 12.08 -26.46 0.60
CA ASP A 55 12.48 -25.20 -0.06
C ASP A 55 11.38 -24.53 -0.91
N SER A 56 10.10 -24.88 -0.74
CA SER A 56 8.99 -24.34 -1.55
C SER A 56 9.25 -24.43 -3.07
N ALA A 57 9.69 -25.60 -3.52
CA ALA A 57 10.21 -25.79 -4.86
C ALA A 57 9.23 -25.47 -6.00
N GLY A 58 9.75 -24.85 -7.06
CA GLY A 58 9.01 -24.53 -8.28
C GLY A 58 8.83 -25.73 -9.22
N ALA A 59 8.01 -25.57 -10.25
CA ALA A 59 7.70 -26.65 -11.21
C ALA A 59 8.94 -27.24 -11.90
N GLN A 60 9.94 -26.43 -12.23
CA GLN A 60 11.18 -26.90 -12.84
C GLN A 60 12.02 -27.77 -11.90
N GLN A 61 12.10 -27.41 -10.62
CA GLN A 61 12.80 -28.21 -9.61
C GLN A 61 12.09 -29.56 -9.41
N TRP A 62 10.76 -29.58 -9.37
CA TRP A 62 9.99 -30.82 -9.32
C TRP A 62 10.16 -31.70 -10.55
N ARG A 63 10.25 -31.09 -11.74
CA ARG A 63 10.56 -31.81 -12.97
C ARG A 63 11.94 -32.45 -12.94
N GLN A 64 12.95 -31.69 -12.52
CA GLN A 64 14.31 -32.20 -12.36
C GLN A 64 14.34 -33.35 -11.34
N GLU A 65 13.60 -33.20 -10.23
CA GLU A 65 13.49 -34.25 -9.22
C GLU A 65 12.86 -35.51 -9.80
N GLN A 66 11.78 -35.40 -10.57
CA GLN A 66 11.17 -36.53 -11.26
C GLN A 66 12.17 -37.28 -12.15
N GLU A 67 12.97 -36.55 -12.94
CA GLU A 67 13.95 -37.13 -13.88
C GLU A 67 15.12 -37.82 -13.16
N LEU A 68 15.45 -37.40 -11.93
CA LEU A 68 16.55 -37.92 -11.13
C LEU A 68 16.14 -39.04 -10.15
N GLN A 69 14.86 -39.44 -10.11
CA GLN A 69 14.36 -40.44 -9.15
C GLN A 69 14.38 -41.85 -9.74
N SER A 70 15.15 -42.74 -9.11
CA SER A 70 15.19 -44.19 -9.40
C SER A 70 13.93 -44.92 -8.95
N ARG A 71 13.26 -44.41 -7.91
CA ARG A 71 12.07 -45.01 -7.29
C ARG A 71 10.80 -44.54 -8.00
N PRO A 72 10.00 -45.45 -8.61
CA PRO A 72 8.79 -45.08 -9.35
C PRO A 72 7.74 -44.32 -8.51
N PHE A 73 7.66 -44.62 -7.21
CA PHE A 73 6.77 -43.90 -6.29
C PHE A 73 7.16 -42.42 -6.15
N LEU A 74 8.43 -42.13 -5.84
CA LEU A 74 8.93 -40.76 -5.70
C LEU A 74 8.90 -40.00 -7.02
N ALA A 75 9.20 -40.65 -8.15
CA ALA A 75 9.06 -40.04 -9.47
C ALA A 75 7.61 -39.59 -9.76
N ARG A 76 6.61 -40.45 -9.47
CA ARG A 76 5.18 -40.07 -9.61
C ARG A 76 4.77 -38.97 -8.65
N TRP A 77 5.31 -38.97 -7.43
CA TRP A 77 5.03 -37.90 -6.47
C TRP A 77 5.65 -36.57 -6.92
N ALA A 78 6.90 -36.56 -7.39
CA ALA A 78 7.52 -35.37 -7.98
C ALA A 78 6.70 -34.82 -9.16
N GLN A 79 6.19 -35.70 -10.04
CA GLN A 79 5.28 -35.29 -11.12
C GLN A 79 4.00 -34.63 -10.57
N PHE A 80 3.36 -35.23 -9.57
CA PHE A 80 2.18 -34.63 -8.92
C PHE A 80 2.48 -33.25 -8.32
N GLN A 81 3.64 -33.09 -7.68
CA GLN A 81 4.09 -31.81 -7.13
C GLN A 81 4.39 -30.79 -8.23
N GLN A 82 5.02 -31.20 -9.33
CA GLN A 82 5.21 -30.36 -10.51
C GLN A 82 3.88 -29.84 -11.05
N GLU A 83 2.89 -30.71 -11.27
CA GLU A 83 1.57 -30.32 -11.75
C GLU A 83 0.87 -29.35 -10.78
N THR A 84 1.00 -29.59 -9.48
CA THR A 84 0.46 -28.71 -8.43
C THR A 84 1.14 -27.35 -8.43
N ALA A 85 2.47 -27.30 -8.56
CA ALA A 85 3.23 -26.07 -8.67
C ALA A 85 2.84 -25.28 -9.93
N LEU A 86 2.69 -25.94 -11.08
CA LEU A 86 2.23 -25.32 -12.33
C LEU A 86 0.82 -24.73 -12.20
N ARG A 87 -0.13 -25.44 -11.58
CA ARG A 87 -1.48 -24.92 -11.34
C ARG A 87 -1.47 -23.72 -10.40
N SER A 88 -0.64 -23.77 -9.36
CA SER A 88 -0.48 -22.68 -8.40
C SER A 88 0.16 -21.45 -9.05
N GLU A 89 1.14 -21.64 -9.92
CA GLU A 89 1.75 -20.58 -10.73
C GLU A 89 0.74 -19.94 -11.70
N LEU A 90 -0.01 -20.75 -12.46
CA LEU A 90 -1.07 -20.25 -13.34
C LEU A 90 -2.15 -19.47 -12.59
N THR A 91 -2.53 -19.94 -11.39
CA THR A 91 -3.50 -19.25 -10.55
C THR A 91 -2.96 -17.90 -10.11
N ARG A 92 -1.73 -17.86 -9.58
CA ARG A 92 -1.06 -16.60 -9.20
C ARG A 92 -0.92 -15.63 -10.36
N GLN A 93 -0.58 -16.12 -11.56
CA GLN A 93 -0.49 -15.31 -12.77
C GLN A 93 -1.83 -14.68 -13.15
N ARG A 94 -2.94 -15.44 -13.05
CA ARG A 94 -4.29 -14.92 -13.31
C ARG A 94 -4.72 -13.90 -12.27
N THR A 95 -4.43 -14.15 -10.99
CA THR A 95 -4.73 -13.21 -9.91
C THR A 95 -3.95 -11.91 -10.14
N PHE A 96 -2.64 -12.00 -10.44
CA PHE A 96 -1.82 -10.83 -10.78
C PHE A 96 -2.42 -10.01 -11.93
N ASP A 97 -2.83 -10.65 -13.03
CA ASP A 97 -3.41 -9.92 -14.15
C ASP A 97 -4.76 -9.26 -13.78
N ALA A 98 -5.57 -9.88 -12.92
CA ALA A 98 -6.80 -9.29 -12.41
C ALA A 98 -6.51 -8.09 -11.48
N ASP A 99 -5.55 -8.23 -10.56
CA ASP A 99 -5.14 -7.16 -9.65
C ASP A 99 -4.54 -5.98 -10.43
N TRP A 100 -3.78 -6.27 -11.49
CA TRP A 100 -3.26 -5.25 -12.41
C TRP A 100 -4.38 -4.51 -13.14
N ILE A 101 -5.42 -5.22 -13.62
CA ILE A 101 -6.60 -4.58 -14.22
C ILE A 101 -7.30 -3.67 -13.21
N SER A 102 -7.44 -4.11 -11.95
CA SER A 102 -8.03 -3.28 -10.89
C SER A 102 -7.23 -2.00 -10.61
N CYS A 103 -5.89 -2.07 -10.70
CA CYS A 103 -5.04 -0.88 -10.64
C CYS A 103 -5.36 0.08 -11.79
N LEU A 104 -5.49 -0.42 -13.03
CA LEU A 104 -5.82 0.40 -14.20
C LEU A 104 -7.23 1.02 -14.11
N GLU A 105 -8.20 0.31 -13.56
CA GLU A 105 -9.55 0.86 -13.31
C GLU A 105 -9.49 2.00 -12.28
N SER A 106 -8.72 1.82 -11.21
CA SER A 106 -8.51 2.83 -10.16
C SER A 106 -7.84 4.08 -10.70
N VAL A 107 -6.88 3.89 -11.62
CA VAL A 107 -6.28 4.97 -12.40
C VAL A 107 -7.34 5.74 -13.18
N SER A 108 -8.15 5.06 -13.99
CA SER A 108 -9.14 5.74 -14.84
C SER A 108 -10.15 6.52 -13.99
N ALA A 109 -10.62 5.93 -12.89
CA ALA A 109 -11.50 6.61 -11.94
C ALA A 109 -10.85 7.88 -11.35
N MET A 110 -9.55 7.84 -11.05
CA MET A 110 -8.82 9.01 -10.58
C MET A 110 -8.71 10.08 -11.68
N GLN A 111 -8.34 9.71 -12.91
CA GLN A 111 -8.23 10.63 -14.05
C GLN A 111 -9.56 11.32 -14.38
N GLU A 112 -10.68 10.60 -14.28
CA GLU A 112 -12.02 11.20 -14.44
C GLU A 112 -12.30 12.28 -13.39
N ARG A 113 -11.90 12.06 -12.13
CA ARG A 113 -12.04 13.06 -11.05
C ARG A 113 -11.18 14.28 -11.28
N VAL A 114 -9.95 14.07 -11.77
CA VAL A 114 -9.02 15.15 -12.13
C VAL A 114 -9.59 15.99 -13.27
N ALA A 115 -10.06 15.34 -14.34
CA ALA A 115 -10.65 16.02 -15.49
C ALA A 115 -11.90 16.83 -15.12
N ALA A 116 -12.67 16.34 -14.15
CA ALA A 116 -13.82 17.06 -13.60
C ALA A 116 -13.42 18.22 -12.65
N GLY A 117 -12.15 18.37 -12.29
CA GLY A 117 -11.68 19.34 -11.29
C GLY A 117 -12.24 19.07 -9.90
N GLY A 118 -12.58 17.81 -9.60
CA GLY A 118 -13.19 17.39 -8.34
C GLY A 118 -12.18 16.84 -7.34
N ASP A 119 -12.65 16.63 -6.11
CA ASP A 119 -11.86 15.97 -5.07
C ASP A 119 -11.55 14.51 -5.47
N TRP A 120 -10.28 14.25 -5.78
CA TRP A 120 -9.76 12.95 -6.20
C TRP A 120 -9.19 12.10 -5.05
N THR A 121 -9.29 12.57 -3.80
CA THR A 121 -8.65 11.91 -2.63
C THR A 121 -9.00 10.43 -2.51
N ALA A 122 -10.28 10.09 -2.60
CA ALA A 122 -10.73 8.70 -2.45
C ALA A 122 -10.14 7.81 -3.56
N ALA A 123 -10.21 8.27 -4.81
CA ALA A 123 -9.65 7.54 -5.95
C ALA A 123 -8.13 7.39 -5.87
N TRP A 124 -7.42 8.40 -5.35
CA TRP A 124 -5.98 8.32 -5.10
C TRP A 124 -5.64 7.29 -4.01
N LEU A 125 -6.42 7.24 -2.93
CA LEU A 125 -6.23 6.26 -1.85
C LEU A 125 -6.45 4.84 -2.35
N ASP A 126 -7.55 4.61 -3.07
CA ASP A 126 -7.89 3.30 -3.63
C ASP A 126 -6.79 2.84 -4.60
N LEU A 127 -6.32 3.73 -5.48
CA LEU A 127 -5.22 3.45 -6.39
C LEU A 127 -3.94 3.10 -5.62
N ARG A 128 -3.57 3.89 -4.60
CA ARG A 128 -2.36 3.65 -3.82
C ARG A 128 -2.42 2.32 -3.07
N GLU A 129 -3.56 1.98 -2.47
CA GLU A 129 -3.76 0.72 -1.76
C GLU A 129 -3.62 -0.48 -2.72
N ASN A 130 -4.24 -0.41 -3.90
CA ASN A 130 -4.15 -1.44 -4.93
C ASN A 130 -2.72 -1.63 -5.44
N VAL A 131 -2.01 -0.54 -5.74
CA VAL A 131 -0.64 -0.59 -6.26
C VAL A 131 0.35 -1.10 -5.20
N VAL A 132 0.24 -0.65 -3.95
CA VAL A 132 1.09 -1.15 -2.86
C VAL A 132 0.84 -2.64 -2.61
N SER A 133 -0.41 -3.07 -2.57
CA SER A 133 -0.76 -4.49 -2.40
C SER A 133 -0.20 -5.34 -3.54
N LEU A 134 -0.31 -4.88 -4.79
CA LEU A 134 0.27 -5.55 -5.95
C LEU A 134 1.80 -5.69 -5.84
N LEU A 135 2.49 -4.65 -5.36
CA LEU A 135 3.94 -4.70 -5.19
C LEU A 135 4.33 -5.66 -4.06
N ASP A 136 3.67 -5.59 -2.91
CA ASP A 136 3.97 -6.43 -1.75
C ASP A 136 3.72 -7.93 -2.02
N ASP A 137 2.60 -8.25 -2.69
CA ASP A 137 2.22 -9.63 -2.97
C ASP A 137 3.09 -10.29 -4.04
N TYR A 138 3.57 -9.52 -5.03
CA TYR A 138 4.18 -10.10 -6.24
C TYR A 138 5.65 -9.72 -6.52
N ALA A 139 6.24 -8.75 -5.81
CA ALA A 139 7.62 -8.28 -6.07
C ALA A 139 8.69 -9.38 -6.03
N ARG A 140 8.46 -10.46 -5.27
CA ARG A 140 9.40 -11.59 -5.14
C ARG A 140 9.00 -12.84 -5.93
N LEU A 141 7.81 -12.85 -6.55
CA LEU A 141 7.19 -14.09 -7.04
C LEU A 141 7.25 -14.28 -8.56
N LEU A 142 7.58 -13.25 -9.34
CA LEU A 142 7.46 -13.27 -10.82
C LEU A 142 8.81 -13.26 -11.56
N GLY A 143 9.81 -13.96 -11.04
CA GLY A 143 11.21 -13.91 -11.53
C GLY A 143 11.47 -14.40 -12.97
N GLY A 144 10.47 -14.94 -13.68
CA GLY A 144 10.63 -15.49 -15.04
C GLY A 144 9.87 -14.76 -16.16
N ASP A 145 8.96 -13.85 -15.83
CA ASP A 145 8.05 -13.24 -16.80
C ASP A 145 8.38 -11.76 -17.04
N ARG A 146 8.89 -11.45 -18.25
CA ARG A 146 9.27 -10.08 -18.64
C ARG A 146 8.08 -9.13 -18.71
N GLU A 147 6.92 -9.60 -19.14
CA GLU A 147 5.73 -8.74 -19.27
C GLU A 147 5.25 -8.32 -17.88
N ARG A 148 5.17 -9.27 -16.96
CA ARG A 148 4.72 -8.98 -15.59
C ARG A 148 5.76 -8.22 -14.77
N ALA A 149 7.05 -8.46 -15.01
CA ALA A 149 8.11 -7.63 -14.45
C ALA A 149 7.99 -6.17 -14.91
N ALA A 150 7.65 -5.93 -16.18
CA ALA A 150 7.41 -4.57 -16.67
C ALA A 150 6.17 -3.93 -16.02
N LYS A 151 5.08 -4.69 -15.82
CA LYS A 151 3.88 -4.23 -15.08
C LYS A 151 4.23 -3.87 -13.63
N LEU A 152 5.04 -4.67 -12.93
CA LEU A 152 5.53 -4.37 -11.58
C LEU A 152 6.42 -3.13 -11.53
N GLN A 153 7.27 -2.94 -12.54
CA GLN A 153 8.07 -1.72 -12.65
C GLN A 153 7.18 -0.48 -12.81
N ARG A 154 6.15 -0.57 -13.66
CA ARG A 154 5.14 0.50 -13.84
C ARG A 154 4.37 0.77 -12.54
N ALA A 155 3.97 -0.28 -11.82
CA ALA A 155 3.37 -0.15 -10.49
C ALA A 155 4.30 0.61 -9.51
N ALA A 156 5.60 0.29 -9.49
CA ALA A 156 6.57 0.98 -8.64
C ALA A 156 6.72 2.47 -9.00
N SER A 157 6.75 2.81 -10.29
CA SER A 157 6.73 4.20 -10.75
C SER A 157 5.44 4.92 -10.35
N MET A 158 4.28 4.27 -10.47
CA MET A 158 2.99 4.85 -10.03
C MET A 158 3.03 5.28 -8.56
N VAL A 159 3.61 4.47 -7.66
CA VAL A 159 3.77 4.86 -6.25
C VAL A 159 4.63 6.13 -6.12
N GLN A 160 5.75 6.20 -6.86
CA GLN A 160 6.63 7.37 -6.81
C GLN A 160 5.90 8.64 -7.28
N GLU A 161 5.08 8.53 -8.32
CA GLU A 161 4.29 9.66 -8.83
C GLU A 161 3.14 10.06 -7.91
N LEU A 162 2.51 9.09 -7.23
CA LEU A 162 1.47 9.33 -6.24
C LEU A 162 2.02 10.03 -5.00
N ASP A 163 3.23 9.66 -4.57
CA ASP A 163 3.88 10.22 -3.39
C ASP A 163 4.69 11.51 -3.71
N ALA A 164 4.81 11.88 -5.00
CA ALA A 164 5.53 13.08 -5.43
C ALA A 164 4.88 14.37 -4.87
N PRO A 165 5.69 15.33 -4.36
CA PRO A 165 5.18 16.63 -3.94
C PRO A 165 4.46 17.37 -5.08
N ARG A 166 3.33 18.01 -4.75
CA ARG A 166 2.53 18.79 -5.71
C ARG A 166 2.38 20.23 -5.22
N GLU A 167 2.40 21.18 -6.16
CA GLU A 167 2.25 22.61 -5.86
C GLU A 167 0.80 22.98 -5.49
N LEU A 168 0.54 23.20 -4.21
CA LEU A 168 -0.72 23.63 -3.67
C LEU A 168 -0.72 25.15 -3.53
N SER A 169 -1.64 25.81 -4.23
CA SER A 169 -1.88 27.25 -4.12
C SER A 169 -3.10 27.52 -3.23
N ILE A 170 -2.87 28.21 -2.12
CA ILE A 170 -3.91 28.62 -1.16
C ILE A 170 -4.22 30.10 -1.41
N THR A 171 -5.46 30.37 -1.80
CA THR A 171 -5.92 31.68 -2.30
C THR A 171 -6.61 32.55 -1.25
N SER A 172 -7.16 31.92 -0.21
CA SER A 172 -7.76 32.63 0.92
C SER A 172 -7.94 31.70 2.11
N VAL A 173 -8.05 32.27 3.30
CA VAL A 173 -8.49 31.56 4.50
C VAL A 173 -9.68 32.28 5.11
N THR A 174 -10.66 31.51 5.55
CA THR A 174 -11.82 31.97 6.32
C THR A 174 -11.68 31.46 7.75
N VAL A 175 -11.66 32.37 8.70
CA VAL A 175 -11.64 32.07 10.13
C VAL A 175 -12.99 32.45 10.71
N ARG A 176 -13.56 31.56 11.52
CA ARG A 176 -14.77 31.84 12.30
C ARG A 176 -14.53 31.44 13.74
N LEU A 177 -14.76 32.37 14.66
CA LEU A 177 -14.66 32.16 16.10
C LEU A 177 -16.06 32.12 16.71
N GLN A 178 -16.28 31.26 17.70
CA GLN A 178 -17.50 31.27 18.50
C GLN A 178 -17.32 32.18 19.73
N GLY A 179 -18.41 32.81 20.17
CA GLY A 179 -18.37 33.70 21.34
C GLY A 179 -17.47 34.92 21.17
N ASP A 180 -17.02 35.48 22.30
CA ASP A 180 -16.17 36.68 22.36
C ASP A 180 -14.72 36.32 22.74
N VAL A 181 -14.22 35.19 22.21
CA VAL A 181 -12.87 34.66 22.48
C VAL A 181 -11.77 35.61 22.01
N LEU A 182 -12.09 36.53 21.09
CA LEU A 182 -11.18 37.53 20.54
C LEU A 182 -11.84 38.93 20.59
N PRO A 183 -11.80 39.63 21.74
CA PRO A 183 -12.52 40.89 21.93
C PRO A 183 -12.08 41.98 20.95
N GLY A 184 -10.79 42.01 20.58
CA GLY A 184 -10.23 42.94 19.59
C GLY A 184 -10.60 42.60 18.14
N GLY A 185 -10.95 41.35 17.83
CA GLY A 185 -11.30 40.92 16.48
C GLY A 185 -10.10 40.75 15.52
N GLU A 186 -8.88 41.13 15.91
CA GLU A 186 -7.70 41.04 15.05
C GLU A 186 -6.92 39.76 15.32
N CYS A 187 -6.69 38.96 14.29
CA CYS A 187 -5.95 37.70 14.39
C CYS A 187 -4.98 37.50 13.23
N VAL A 188 -4.06 36.56 13.36
CA VAL A 188 -3.16 36.13 12.29
C VAL A 188 -3.24 34.62 12.14
N VAL A 189 -3.26 34.14 10.90
CA VAL A 189 -3.24 32.72 10.58
C VAL A 189 -1.82 32.26 10.27
N GLU A 190 -1.40 31.18 10.89
CA GLU A 190 -0.15 30.48 10.63
C GLU A 190 -0.43 29.06 10.12
N LEU A 191 0.28 28.65 9.08
CA LEU A 191 0.33 27.28 8.59
C LEU A 191 1.72 26.71 8.84
N HIS A 192 1.78 25.66 9.65
CA HIS A 192 2.97 24.97 10.10
C HIS A 192 3.16 23.70 9.28
N ARG A 193 4.38 23.50 8.77
CA ARG A 193 4.77 22.35 7.96
C ARG A 193 5.63 21.37 8.77
N PRO A 194 5.70 20.08 8.39
CA PRO A 194 6.50 19.08 9.11
C PRO A 194 8.01 19.39 9.15
N ASP A 195 8.50 20.17 8.20
CA ASP A 195 9.90 20.63 8.14
C ASP A 195 10.20 21.77 9.13
N GLY A 196 9.21 22.21 9.91
CA GLY A 196 9.30 23.31 10.86
C GLY A 196 9.14 24.70 10.23
N SER A 197 8.91 24.79 8.92
CA SER A 197 8.61 26.06 8.26
C SER A 197 7.19 26.53 8.58
N VAL A 198 7.03 27.85 8.69
CA VAL A 198 5.75 28.49 9.02
C VAL A 198 5.43 29.54 7.97
N LEU A 199 4.27 29.40 7.33
CA LEU A 199 3.68 30.44 6.50
C LEU A 199 2.74 31.27 7.34
N ARG A 200 2.97 32.58 7.40
CA ARG A 200 2.19 33.51 8.22
C ARG A 200 1.46 34.51 7.33
N GLY A 201 0.20 34.75 7.66
CA GLY A 201 -0.67 35.63 6.89
C GLY A 201 -0.60 37.07 7.37
N ASP A 202 -1.25 37.95 6.63
CA ASP A 202 -1.53 39.30 7.11
C ASP A 202 -2.55 39.27 8.25
N THR A 203 -2.62 40.37 9.00
CA THR A 203 -3.64 40.56 10.04
C THR A 203 -5.04 40.53 9.43
N LEU A 204 -5.88 39.67 10.00
CA LEU A 204 -7.28 39.48 9.65
C LEU A 204 -8.17 40.12 10.71
N ASN A 205 -9.09 40.98 10.26
CA ASN A 205 -10.14 41.56 11.09
C ASN A 205 -11.42 40.74 11.00
N LEU A 206 -11.85 40.19 12.13
CA LEU A 206 -13.07 39.39 12.25
C LEU A 206 -14.27 40.28 12.60
N GLY A 207 -15.23 40.33 11.68
CA GLY A 207 -16.52 40.99 11.88
C GLY A 207 -17.56 40.07 12.52
N PRO A 208 -18.75 40.60 12.89
CA PRO A 208 -19.83 39.77 13.42
C PRO A 208 -20.30 38.74 12.37
N ALA A 209 -20.43 37.48 12.80
CA ALA A 209 -21.00 36.42 11.97
C ALA A 209 -22.53 36.51 11.94
N ALA A 210 -23.13 36.11 10.82
CA ALA A 210 -24.58 35.97 10.70
C ALA A 210 -25.02 34.51 10.96
N PRO A 211 -26.17 34.27 11.63
CA PRO A 211 -27.00 35.25 12.34
C PRO A 211 -26.29 35.86 13.55
N GLY A 212 -26.73 37.04 14.00
CA GLY A 212 -26.18 37.69 15.21
C GLY A 212 -26.22 36.73 16.38
N ASP A 213 -25.13 36.65 17.14
CA ASP A 213 -24.80 35.64 18.18
C ASP A 213 -24.03 34.41 17.68
N ALA A 214 -23.83 34.24 16.37
CA ALA A 214 -23.09 33.10 15.82
C ALA A 214 -21.55 33.24 15.85
N GLY A 215 -21.05 34.26 16.58
CA GLY A 215 -19.64 34.56 16.78
C GLY A 215 -19.08 35.62 15.83
N ARG A 216 -17.80 35.49 15.48
CA ARG A 216 -17.10 36.38 14.54
C ARG A 216 -16.58 35.62 13.34
N VAL A 217 -16.51 36.26 12.18
CA VAL A 217 -16.00 35.66 10.94
C VAL A 217 -15.23 36.69 10.13
N GLY A 218 -14.18 36.24 9.45
CA GLY A 218 -13.44 37.03 8.49
C GLY A 218 -12.74 36.15 7.47
N THR A 219 -12.48 36.73 6.31
CA THR A 219 -11.75 36.09 5.22
C THR A 219 -10.61 37.01 4.79
N VAL A 220 -9.41 36.46 4.65
CA VAL A 220 -8.25 37.16 4.11
C VAL A 220 -7.75 36.43 2.87
N ALA A 221 -7.36 37.19 1.86
CA ALA A 221 -6.71 36.65 0.68
C ALA A 221 -5.30 36.18 1.04
N LEU A 222 -4.88 35.07 0.46
CA LEU A 222 -3.56 34.49 0.63
C LEU A 222 -2.94 34.28 -0.77
N ASP A 223 -1.61 34.32 -0.84
CA ASP A 223 -0.84 33.91 -2.01
C ASP A 223 0.24 32.92 -1.59
N TRP A 224 -0.19 31.89 -0.86
CA TRP A 224 0.71 30.85 -0.39
C TRP A 224 0.79 29.74 -1.42
N ASN A 225 2.00 29.49 -1.90
CA ASN A 225 2.31 28.39 -2.79
C ASN A 225 3.26 27.46 -2.04
N LEU A 226 2.81 26.23 -1.79
CA LEU A 226 3.61 25.22 -1.09
C LEU A 226 3.68 23.94 -1.92
N SER A 227 4.83 23.27 -1.86
CA SER A 227 4.94 21.91 -2.37
C SER A 227 4.55 20.95 -1.25
N LEU A 228 3.45 20.20 -1.45
CA LEU A 228 2.88 19.29 -0.46
C LEU A 228 2.95 17.86 -0.99
N ALA A 229 3.63 16.98 -0.25
CA ALA A 229 3.61 15.54 -0.53
C ALA A 229 2.40 14.86 0.14
N ALA A 230 1.98 13.71 -0.38
CA ALA A 230 0.80 13.00 0.13
C ALA A 230 0.95 12.43 1.56
N ASN A 231 2.16 12.42 2.09
CA ASN A 231 2.48 12.00 3.45
C ASN A 231 2.69 13.17 4.42
N GLU A 232 2.60 14.42 3.96
CA GLU A 232 2.82 15.61 4.78
C GLU A 232 1.51 16.07 5.42
N ALA A 233 1.49 16.06 6.76
CA ALA A 233 0.44 16.69 7.55
C ALA A 233 0.75 18.19 7.72
N LEU A 234 -0.28 19.01 7.87
CA LEU A 234 -0.15 20.43 8.14
C LEU A 234 -0.84 20.75 9.46
N ALA A 235 -0.35 21.76 10.18
CA ALA A 235 -1.03 22.29 11.35
C ALA A 235 -1.33 23.77 11.14
N VAL A 236 -2.42 24.24 11.70
CA VAL A 236 -2.78 25.65 11.70
C VAL A 236 -2.89 26.17 13.10
N VAL A 237 -2.39 27.38 13.25
CA VAL A 237 -2.59 28.15 14.46
C VAL A 237 -3.17 29.51 14.07
N VAL A 238 -4.32 29.85 14.63
CA VAL A 238 -4.83 31.23 14.61
C VAL A 238 -4.38 31.88 15.90
N ARG A 239 -3.66 32.99 15.81
CA ARG A 239 -3.17 33.75 16.96
C ARG A 239 -3.86 35.09 17.08
N ASP A 240 -4.06 35.56 18.30
CA ASP A 240 -4.40 36.95 18.57
C ASP A 240 -3.28 37.85 18.01
N ALA A 241 -3.64 38.87 17.22
CA ALA A 241 -2.64 39.73 16.57
C ALA A 241 -1.91 40.65 17.56
N VAL A 242 -2.50 40.91 18.73
CA VAL A 242 -2.00 41.80 19.77
C VAL A 242 -1.17 41.03 20.79
N THR A 243 -1.68 39.91 21.33
CA THR A 243 -0.98 39.15 22.39
C THR A 243 -0.08 38.05 21.82
N GLY A 244 -0.37 37.54 20.62
CA GLY A 244 0.31 36.39 20.03
C GLY A 244 -0.16 35.04 20.56
N ASP A 245 -1.12 35.02 21.49
CA ASP A 245 -1.63 33.79 22.08
C ASP A 245 -2.44 32.99 21.04
N PRO A 246 -2.34 31.65 21.05
CA PRO A 246 -3.15 30.80 20.18
C PRO A 246 -4.63 30.85 20.59
N VAL A 247 -5.49 30.98 19.59
CA VAL A 247 -6.95 31.08 19.71
C VAL A 247 -7.61 29.81 19.14
N ILE A 248 -7.07 29.32 18.02
CA ILE A 248 -7.42 28.02 17.44
C ILE A 248 -6.11 27.30 17.10
N GLU A 249 -6.06 26.02 17.41
CA GLU A 249 -5.08 25.08 16.87
C GLU A 249 -5.85 23.96 16.15
N ALA A 250 -5.43 23.61 14.94
CA ALA A 250 -6.09 22.60 14.14
C ALA A 250 -5.08 21.80 13.32
N ASP A 251 -5.22 20.47 13.36
CA ASP A 251 -4.42 19.56 12.54
C ASP A 251 -5.15 19.16 11.26
N TYR A 252 -4.43 19.26 10.14
CA TYR A 252 -4.82 18.76 8.84
C TYR A 252 -3.94 17.54 8.53
N PRO A 253 -4.44 16.33 8.78
CA PRO A 253 -3.65 15.12 8.58
C PRO A 253 -3.34 14.91 7.10
N ALA A 254 -2.33 14.08 6.83
CA ALA A 254 -1.84 13.86 5.49
C ALA A 254 -2.88 13.16 4.61
N LEU A 255 -2.72 13.28 3.29
CA LEU A 255 -3.57 12.58 2.29
C LEU A 255 -3.73 11.09 2.62
N ARG A 256 -2.62 10.42 2.95
CA ARG A 256 -2.57 9.00 3.32
C ARG A 256 -3.44 8.64 4.53
N ASP A 257 -3.73 9.58 5.41
CA ASP A 257 -4.49 9.36 6.65
C ASP A 257 -6.01 9.44 6.41
N ARG A 258 -6.44 9.26 5.15
CA ARG A 258 -7.83 9.29 4.67
C ARG A 258 -8.48 10.67 4.68
N VAL A 259 -7.64 11.70 4.63
CA VAL A 259 -8.07 13.08 4.78
C VAL A 259 -7.45 13.87 3.64
N GLY A 260 -8.28 14.13 2.63
CA GLY A 260 -7.90 14.75 1.37
C GLY A 260 -7.28 16.14 1.52
N PRO A 261 -6.75 16.76 0.45
CA PRO A 261 -6.40 18.18 0.48
C PRO A 261 -7.70 19.00 0.68
N GLY A 262 -8.85 18.41 0.33
CA GLY A 262 -10.18 18.90 0.64
C GLY A 262 -10.51 18.90 2.13
N ALA A 263 -9.62 18.42 3.00
CA ALA A 263 -9.72 18.61 4.43
C ALA A 263 -9.22 19.98 4.88
N LEU A 264 -8.38 20.67 4.10
CA LEU A 264 -8.14 22.10 4.29
C LEU A 264 -9.45 22.91 4.15
N LEU A 265 -10.50 22.33 3.55
CA LEU A 265 -11.87 22.87 3.49
C LEU A 265 -12.78 22.41 4.65
N ARG A 266 -12.31 21.57 5.57
CA ARG A 266 -13.14 21.00 6.64
C ARG A 266 -12.67 21.48 8.01
N PRO A 267 -13.46 22.31 8.69
CA PRO A 267 -13.09 22.68 10.04
C PRO A 267 -13.27 21.50 10.99
N ARG A 268 -12.21 21.10 11.67
CA ARG A 268 -12.33 20.50 13.00
C ARG A 268 -12.30 21.64 14.00
N GLY A 269 -13.46 21.97 14.54
CA GLY A 269 -13.58 22.88 15.68
C GLY A 269 -13.84 22.06 16.93
N GLU A 270 -12.91 22.10 17.87
CA GLU A 270 -13.32 22.14 19.29
C GLU A 270 -13.91 23.53 19.60
N ASP A 271 -14.49 23.69 20.78
CA ASP A 271 -15.50 24.68 21.23
C ASP A 271 -15.26 26.19 20.93
N THR A 272 -14.17 26.59 20.26
CA THR A 272 -13.77 27.98 20.04
C THR A 272 -13.88 28.49 18.61
N GLY A 273 -13.92 27.62 17.57
CA GLY A 273 -14.09 28.10 16.19
C GLY A 273 -13.64 27.14 15.07
N THR A 274 -13.50 27.67 13.86
CA THR A 274 -13.27 26.92 12.62
C THR A 274 -12.36 27.69 11.66
N VAL A 275 -11.44 26.99 11.00
CA VAL A 275 -10.58 27.54 9.92
C VAL A 275 -10.81 26.74 8.64
N ALA A 276 -11.02 27.45 7.53
CA ALA A 276 -11.22 26.85 6.20
C ALA A 276 -10.39 27.58 5.15
N PHE A 277 -9.52 26.86 4.45
CA PHE A 277 -8.74 27.39 3.32
C PHE A 277 -9.44 27.16 2.01
N LYS A 278 -9.29 28.12 1.10
CA LYS A 278 -9.70 28.00 -0.28
C LYS A 278 -8.48 27.71 -1.15
N LEU A 279 -8.50 26.54 -1.77
CA LEU A 279 -7.49 26.13 -2.74
C LEU A 279 -7.78 26.73 -4.12
N ALA A 280 -6.74 26.95 -4.91
CA ALA A 280 -6.89 27.31 -6.31
C ALA A 280 -7.63 26.19 -7.07
N PRO A 281 -8.58 26.51 -7.98
CA PRO A 281 -9.33 25.49 -8.73
C PRO A 281 -8.44 24.55 -9.54
N THR A 282 -7.26 25.04 -9.95
CA THR A 282 -6.31 24.30 -10.77
C THR A 282 -5.66 23.12 -10.05
N TRP A 283 -5.66 23.12 -8.72
CA TRP A 283 -5.10 22.03 -7.91
C TRP A 283 -5.78 20.69 -8.18
N TRP A 284 -7.10 20.70 -8.29
CA TRP A 284 -7.86 19.47 -8.53
C TRP A 284 -7.62 18.91 -9.94
N SER A 285 -7.29 19.78 -10.88
CA SER A 285 -6.95 19.42 -12.26
C SER A 285 -5.45 19.20 -12.52
N SER A 286 -4.57 19.43 -11.55
CA SER A 286 -3.11 19.39 -11.77
C SER A 286 -2.48 18.02 -11.54
N LEU A 287 -3.25 17.02 -11.10
CA LEU A 287 -2.74 15.68 -10.90
C LEU A 287 -2.54 14.98 -12.25
N SER A 288 -1.29 14.84 -12.66
CA SER A 288 -0.89 14.03 -13.81
C SER A 288 -0.01 12.88 -13.31
N ILE A 289 -0.39 11.66 -13.69
CA ILE A 289 0.45 10.48 -13.59
C ILE A 289 0.91 10.18 -15.03
N GLN A 290 2.19 10.40 -15.31
CA GLN A 290 2.76 10.44 -16.67
C GLN A 290 2.85 9.05 -17.29
N GLU A 291 3.00 8.00 -16.48
CA GLU A 291 2.99 6.62 -16.97
C GLU A 291 1.60 6.10 -17.35
N LEU A 292 0.67 6.97 -17.75
CA LEU A 292 -0.69 6.62 -18.18
C LEU A 292 -1.04 7.02 -19.60
N GLU A 293 -0.13 7.71 -20.30
CA GLU A 293 -0.24 8.02 -21.73
C GLU A 293 0.34 6.91 -22.62
#